data_AF-A0A960IDS7-F1
#
_entry.id   AF-A0A960IDS7-F1
#
_cell.length_a   1.000
_cell.length_b   1.000
_cell.length_c   1.000
_cell.angle_alpha   90.00
_cell.angle_beta   90.00
_cell.angle_gamma   90.00
#
_symmetry.space_group_name_H-M   'P 1'
#
loop_
_entity.id
_entity.type
_entity.pdbx_description
1 polymer ?
#
loop_
_entity_poly.entity_id
_entity_poly.type
_entity_poly.pdbx_seq_one_letter_code
_entity_poly.pdbx_strand_id
1 'polypeptide(L)'
;MVEGLALAAFGFMHALTEEPLLKQLLRYVMADEARHVAFGVLSLKEYYAELTDRELGERQEFAFEAAVRMRDRFLQQEVWDRLGVDPKVAIPLTQASPMRVEFQKMLFTKIVPNCKKLGLLDANNSWLRRRFEELGVIQFEDWADTEAEYEAFSLAGTT
;
A
#
# COMPACT_ATOMS: atom_id res chain seq x y z
N MET A 1 -2.09 6.47 -2.00
CA MET A 1 -2.63 5.40 -1.13
C MET A 1 -2.96 4.14 -1.91
N VAL A 2 -3.92 4.18 -2.85
CA VAL A 2 -4.36 2.99 -3.63
C VAL A 2 -3.25 2.43 -4.52
N GLU A 3 -2.51 3.28 -5.22
CA GLU A 3 -1.44 2.83 -6.13
C GLU A 3 -0.28 2.14 -5.37
N GLY A 4 0.12 2.71 -4.22
CA GLY A 4 1.13 2.09 -3.34
C GLY A 4 0.71 0.70 -2.85
N LEU A 5 -0.59 0.51 -2.57
CA LEU A 5 -1.15 -0.80 -2.23
C LEU A 5 -1.14 -1.75 -3.43
N ALA A 6 -1.54 -1.27 -4.61
CA ALA A 6 -1.57 -2.05 -5.84
C ALA A 6 -0.18 -2.62 -6.15
N LEU A 7 0.86 -1.78 -6.04
CA LEU A 7 2.25 -2.20 -6.22
C LEU A 7 2.69 -3.28 -5.24
N ALA A 8 2.32 -3.16 -3.97
CA ALA A 8 2.66 -4.17 -2.97
C ALA A 8 1.99 -5.52 -3.33
N ALA A 9 0.69 -5.49 -3.67
CA ALA A 9 -0.07 -6.68 -4.07
C ALA A 9 0.45 -7.31 -5.36
N PHE A 10 0.70 -6.51 -6.40
CA PHE A 10 1.23 -6.99 -7.68
C PHE A 10 2.67 -7.48 -7.55
N GLY A 11 3.50 -6.85 -6.73
CA GLY A 11 4.85 -7.32 -6.41
C GLY A 11 4.83 -8.71 -5.77
N PHE A 12 3.93 -8.93 -4.81
CA PHE A 12 3.71 -10.26 -4.21
C PHE A 12 3.23 -11.29 -5.24
N MET A 13 2.25 -10.95 -6.06
CA MET A 13 1.76 -11.84 -7.14
C MET A 13 2.86 -12.17 -8.15
N HIS A 14 3.68 -11.18 -8.52
CA HIS A 14 4.78 -11.33 -9.47
C HIS A 14 5.89 -12.26 -8.92
N ALA A 15 6.16 -12.17 -7.61
CA ALA A 15 7.12 -13.04 -6.94
C ALA A 15 6.67 -14.50 -6.92
N LEU A 16 5.36 -14.76 -6.77
CA LEU A 16 4.81 -16.10 -6.64
C LEU A 16 4.45 -16.76 -7.97
N THR A 17 4.06 -16.00 -8.99
CA THR A 17 3.62 -16.59 -10.25
C THR A 17 4.78 -17.25 -11.01
N GLU A 18 4.52 -18.45 -11.51
CA GLU A 18 5.39 -19.19 -12.42
C GLU A 18 4.96 -19.04 -13.88
N GLU A 19 3.74 -18.56 -14.14
CA GLU A 19 3.20 -18.40 -15.49
C GLU A 19 3.87 -17.21 -16.21
N PRO A 20 4.59 -17.44 -17.33
CA PRO A 20 5.39 -16.40 -17.99
C PRO A 20 4.61 -15.17 -18.46
N LEU A 21 3.41 -15.37 -19.02
CA LEU A 21 2.59 -14.26 -19.52
C LEU A 21 2.10 -13.37 -18.38
N LEU A 22 1.61 -13.96 -17.30
CA LEU A 22 1.15 -13.26 -16.11
C LEU A 22 2.31 -12.50 -15.45
N LYS A 23 3.50 -13.09 -15.42
CA LYS A 23 4.71 -12.43 -14.92
C LYS A 23 5.04 -11.18 -15.74
N GLN A 24 4.96 -11.29 -17.06
CA GLN A 24 5.16 -10.15 -17.95
C GLN A 24 4.08 -9.07 -17.79
N LEU A 25 2.81 -9.47 -17.65
CA LEU A 25 1.69 -8.54 -17.45
C LEU A 25 1.85 -7.78 -16.13
N LEU A 26 2.11 -8.49 -15.04
CA LEU A 26 2.33 -7.88 -13.72
C LEU A 26 3.49 -6.89 -13.74
N ARG A 27 4.58 -7.20 -14.45
CA ARG A 27 5.70 -6.26 -14.62
C ARG A 27 5.27 -4.96 -15.28
N TYR A 28 4.47 -5.01 -16.35
CA TYR A 28 3.99 -3.80 -17.02
C TYR A 28 3.00 -3.00 -16.17
N VAL A 29 2.10 -3.67 -15.45
CA VAL A 29 1.19 -3.01 -14.51
C VAL A 29 1.99 -2.32 -13.41
N MET A 30 2.97 -3.00 -12.80
CA MET A 30 3.84 -2.40 -11.79
C MET A 30 4.60 -1.18 -12.32
N ALA A 31 5.06 -1.21 -13.58
CA ALA A 31 5.72 -0.06 -14.18
C ALA A 31 4.78 1.15 -14.37
N ASP A 32 3.51 0.92 -14.66
CA ASP A 32 2.51 1.99 -14.77
C ASP A 32 2.13 2.56 -13.39
N GLU A 33 1.86 1.69 -12.42
CA GLU A 33 1.54 2.13 -11.05
C GLU A 33 2.71 2.86 -10.37
N ALA A 34 3.96 2.47 -10.65
CA ALA A 34 5.12 3.19 -10.16
C ALA A 34 5.18 4.63 -10.72
N ARG A 35 4.84 4.83 -11.99
CA ARG A 35 4.71 6.17 -12.60
C ARG A 35 3.57 6.96 -11.97
N HIS A 36 2.44 6.32 -11.68
CA HIS A 36 1.32 6.97 -10.98
C HIS A 36 1.71 7.44 -9.58
N VAL A 37 2.41 6.59 -8.81
CA VAL A 37 2.91 6.96 -7.49
C VAL A 37 3.90 8.11 -7.57
N ALA A 38 4.88 8.06 -8.49
CA ALA A 38 5.87 9.11 -8.64
C ALA A 38 5.20 10.46 -8.99
N PHE A 39 4.27 10.45 -9.94
CA PHE A 39 3.47 11.62 -10.30
C PHE A 39 2.69 12.14 -9.08
N GLY A 40 1.98 11.26 -8.36
CA GLY A 40 1.21 11.62 -7.18
C GLY A 40 2.08 12.24 -6.08
N VAL A 41 3.27 11.69 -5.83
CA VAL A 41 4.23 12.26 -4.87
C VAL A 41 4.67 13.65 -5.28
N LEU A 42 5.07 13.85 -6.53
CA LEU A 42 5.52 15.15 -7.02
C LEU A 42 4.40 16.20 -6.93
N SER A 43 3.22 15.91 -7.48
CA SER A 43 2.09 16.85 -7.51
C SER A 43 1.54 17.16 -6.12
N LEU A 44 1.43 16.16 -5.23
CA LEU A 44 0.90 16.38 -3.89
C LEU A 44 1.90 17.08 -2.98
N LYS A 45 3.21 16.85 -3.14
CA LYS A 45 4.23 17.48 -2.30
C LYS A 45 4.27 19.00 -2.48
N GLU A 46 4.15 19.47 -3.73
CA GLU A 46 4.04 20.89 -4.04
C GLU A 46 2.76 21.48 -3.44
N TYR A 47 1.63 20.81 -3.67
CA TYR A 47 0.33 21.27 -3.15
C TYR A 47 0.26 21.29 -1.62
N TYR A 48 0.79 20.27 -0.93
CA TYR A 48 0.77 20.18 0.52
C TYR A 48 1.61 21.25 1.21
N ALA A 49 2.62 21.81 0.53
CA ALA A 49 3.40 22.93 1.05
C ALA A 49 2.56 24.22 1.20
N GLU A 50 1.42 24.31 0.52
CA GLU A 50 0.52 25.46 0.55
C GLU A 50 -0.66 25.26 1.53
N LEU A 51 -0.80 24.08 2.12
CA LEU A 51 -1.93 23.75 3.00
C LEU A 51 -1.72 24.27 4.42
N THR A 52 -2.82 24.68 5.05
CA THR A 52 -2.85 24.95 6.49
C THR A 52 -2.75 23.65 7.30
N ASP A 53 -2.33 23.75 8.56
CA ASP A 53 -2.29 22.61 9.50
C ASP A 53 -3.63 21.86 9.56
N ARG A 54 -4.75 22.60 9.50
CA ARG A 54 -6.11 22.05 9.50
C ARG A 54 -6.36 21.19 8.25
N GLU A 55 -6.05 21.71 7.07
CA GLU A 55 -6.25 20.99 5.81
C GLU A 55 -5.30 19.78 5.70
N LEU A 56 -4.07 19.93 6.16
CA LEU A 56 -3.12 18.83 6.24
C LEU A 56 -3.60 17.75 7.22
N GLY A 57 -4.24 18.15 8.31
CA GLY A 57 -4.92 17.26 9.26
C GLY A 57 -6.01 16.43 8.59
N GLU A 58 -6.87 17.05 7.76
CA GLU A 58 -7.87 16.31 6.98
C GLU A 58 -7.22 15.27 6.04
N ARG A 59 -6.03 15.56 5.48
CA ARG A 59 -5.31 14.60 4.62
C ARG A 59 -4.68 13.46 5.42
N GLN A 60 -4.20 13.75 6.63
CA GLN A 60 -3.72 12.72 7.56
C GLN A 60 -4.87 11.78 7.97
N GLU A 61 -6.02 12.33 8.36
CA GLU A 61 -7.22 11.56 8.71
C GLU A 61 -7.67 10.68 7.54
N PHE A 62 -7.78 11.27 6.35
CA PHE A 62 -8.11 10.54 5.14
C PHE A 62 -7.13 9.40 4.84
N ALA A 63 -5.82 9.66 4.93
CA ALA A 63 -4.79 8.65 4.68
C ALA A 63 -4.90 7.50 5.68
N PHE A 64 -5.14 7.79 6.96
CA PHE A 64 -5.33 6.78 7.99
C PHE A 64 -6.59 5.94 7.74
N GLU A 65 -7.74 6.59 7.51
CA GLU A 65 -9.00 5.89 7.22
C GLU A 65 -8.89 5.00 5.97
N ALA A 66 -8.29 5.52 4.91
CA ALA A 66 -8.07 4.77 3.69
C ALA A 66 -7.22 3.52 3.97
N ALA A 67 -6.14 3.65 4.73
CA ALA A 67 -5.26 2.53 5.07
C ALA A 67 -6.00 1.43 5.88
N VAL A 68 -6.83 1.82 6.85
CA VAL A 68 -7.65 0.89 7.64
C VAL A 68 -8.70 0.19 6.76
N ARG A 69 -9.45 0.95 5.94
CA ARG A 69 -10.46 0.37 5.04
C ARG A 69 -9.84 -0.58 4.01
N MET A 70 -8.66 -0.25 3.49
CA MET A 70 -7.94 -1.07 2.52
C MET A 70 -7.49 -2.39 3.14
N ARG A 71 -6.99 -2.40 4.39
CA ARG A 71 -6.69 -3.62 5.15
C ARG A 71 -7.89 -4.57 5.25
N ASP A 72 -9.08 -4.02 5.49
CA ASP A 72 -10.31 -4.79 5.71
C ASP A 72 -10.92 -5.29 4.40
N ARG A 73 -10.76 -4.55 3.30
CA ARG A 73 -11.29 -4.92 1.96
C ARG A 73 -10.72 -6.24 1.42
N PHE A 74 -9.52 -6.63 1.83
CA PHE A 74 -8.92 -7.92 1.45
C PHE A 74 -9.53 -9.13 2.16
N LEU A 75 -10.58 -8.99 2.98
CA LEU A 75 -11.35 -10.13 3.47
C LEU A 75 -12.18 -10.81 2.36
N GLN A 76 -12.34 -10.14 1.19
CA GLN A 76 -12.97 -10.71 -0.01
C GLN A 76 -14.33 -11.38 0.25
N GLN A 77 -15.11 -10.80 1.17
CA GLN A 77 -16.38 -11.39 1.65
C GLN A 77 -17.34 -11.69 0.50
N GLU A 78 -17.43 -10.78 -0.47
CA GLU A 78 -18.26 -10.90 -1.67
C GLU A 78 -17.78 -11.99 -2.64
N VAL A 79 -16.50 -12.36 -2.59
CA VAL A 79 -15.94 -13.46 -3.39
C VAL A 79 -16.33 -14.78 -2.75
N TRP A 80 -16.18 -14.89 -1.44
CA TRP A 80 -16.60 -16.08 -0.70
C TRP A 80 -18.09 -16.36 -0.89
N ASP A 81 -18.93 -15.34 -0.73
CA ASP A 81 -20.37 -15.43 -0.94
C ASP A 81 -20.72 -15.92 -2.35
N ARG A 82 -20.11 -15.33 -3.39
CA ARG A 82 -20.31 -15.77 -4.79
C ARG A 82 -19.81 -17.18 -5.08
N LEU A 83 -18.83 -17.67 -4.33
CA LEU A 83 -18.35 -19.05 -4.42
C LEU A 83 -19.18 -20.03 -3.57
N GLY A 84 -20.25 -19.56 -2.91
CA GLY A 84 -21.13 -20.38 -2.08
C GLY A 84 -20.56 -20.69 -0.70
N VAL A 85 -19.55 -19.94 -0.24
CA VAL A 85 -18.93 -20.10 1.08
C VAL A 85 -19.44 -18.99 2.00
N ASP A 86 -20.07 -19.36 3.13
CA ASP A 86 -20.55 -18.38 4.12
C ASP A 86 -19.36 -17.52 4.62
N PRO A 87 -19.37 -16.19 4.39
CA PRO A 87 -18.31 -15.31 4.87
C PRO A 87 -18.10 -15.39 6.38
N LYS A 88 -19.13 -15.70 7.18
CA LYS A 88 -19.00 -15.87 8.63
C LYS A 88 -18.12 -17.06 9.02
N VAL A 89 -17.96 -18.03 8.13
CA VAL A 89 -17.06 -19.18 8.30
C VAL A 89 -15.69 -18.89 7.66
N ALA A 90 -15.67 -18.34 6.44
CA ALA A 90 -14.42 -18.08 5.70
C ALA A 90 -13.54 -16.99 6.33
N ILE A 91 -14.16 -15.93 6.87
CA ILE A 91 -13.43 -14.78 7.43
C ILE A 91 -12.59 -15.18 8.65
N PRO A 92 -13.14 -15.85 9.69
CA PRO A 92 -12.33 -16.27 10.84
C PRO A 92 -11.16 -17.19 10.45
N LEU A 93 -11.39 -18.11 9.50
CA LEU A 93 -10.35 -19.01 9.00
C LEU A 93 -9.25 -18.25 8.24
N THR A 94 -9.64 -17.28 7.40
CA THR A 94 -8.71 -16.43 6.67
C THR A 94 -7.90 -15.55 7.64
N GLN A 95 -8.54 -15.01 8.68
CA GLN A 95 -7.88 -14.18 9.69
C GLN A 95 -6.89 -14.97 10.56
N ALA A 96 -7.16 -16.26 10.80
CA ALA A 96 -6.26 -17.14 11.53
C ALA A 96 -5.05 -17.61 10.70
N SER A 97 -5.04 -17.38 9.39
CA SER A 97 -3.95 -17.81 8.50
C SER A 97 -2.69 -16.96 8.68
N PRO A 98 -1.49 -17.56 8.87
CA PRO A 98 -0.23 -16.83 8.89
C PRO A 98 0.03 -16.02 7.62
N MET A 99 -0.43 -16.52 6.47
CA MET A 99 -0.34 -15.83 5.17
C MET A 99 -1.06 -14.48 5.20
N ARG A 100 -2.16 -14.38 5.96
CA ARG A 100 -2.92 -13.14 6.08
C ARG A 100 -2.17 -12.07 6.85
N VAL A 101 -1.45 -12.45 7.90
CA VAL A 101 -0.63 -11.54 8.69
C VAL A 101 0.49 -10.96 7.82
N GLU A 102 1.18 -11.81 7.06
CA GLU A 102 2.26 -11.36 6.16
C GLU A 102 1.72 -10.51 5.01
N PHE A 103 0.58 -10.88 4.42
CA PHE A 103 -0.08 -10.07 3.40
C PHE A 103 -0.46 -8.69 3.95
N GLN A 104 -1.06 -8.60 5.15
CA GLN A 104 -1.40 -7.33 5.76
C GLN A 104 -0.17 -6.46 6.02
N LYS A 105 0.91 -7.03 6.57
CA LYS A 105 2.19 -6.32 6.73
C LYS A 105 2.68 -5.76 5.41
N MET A 106 2.68 -6.58 4.37
CA MET A 106 3.08 -6.21 3.01
C MET A 106 2.27 -5.02 2.47
N LEU A 107 0.97 -4.91 2.74
CA LEU A 107 0.17 -3.76 2.29
C LEU A 107 0.67 -2.43 2.85
N PHE A 108 1.22 -2.43 4.07
CA PHE A 108 1.71 -1.23 4.73
C PHE A 108 3.16 -0.88 4.39
N THR A 109 3.94 -1.81 3.83
CA THR A 109 5.34 -1.56 3.43
C THR A 109 5.46 -0.43 2.41
N LYS A 110 4.40 -0.16 1.64
CA LYS A 110 4.36 0.93 0.66
C LYS A 110 3.53 2.12 1.09
N ILE A 111 2.62 1.97 2.05
CA ILE A 111 1.79 3.07 2.52
C ILE A 111 2.60 4.01 3.42
N VAL A 112 3.31 3.46 4.40
CA VAL A 112 4.01 4.27 5.42
C VAL A 112 5.15 5.11 4.81
N PRO A 113 6.04 4.55 3.95
CA PRO A 113 7.08 5.35 3.29
C PRO A 113 6.51 6.47 2.41
N ASN A 114 5.41 6.23 1.68
CA ASN A 114 4.81 7.24 0.84
C ASN A 114 4.20 8.39 1.68
N CYS A 115 3.57 8.08 2.82
CA CYS A 115 3.11 9.11 3.77
C CYS A 115 4.29 9.91 4.36
N LYS A 116 5.43 9.28 4.64
CA LYS A 116 6.66 9.94 5.08
C LYS A 116 7.21 10.88 4.01
N LYS A 117 7.31 10.42 2.76
CA LYS A 117 7.81 11.20 1.62
C LYS A 117 6.98 12.44 1.31
N LEU A 118 5.67 12.35 1.54
CA LEU A 118 4.71 13.45 1.42
C LEU A 118 4.75 14.42 2.61
N GLY A 119 5.56 14.16 3.65
CA GLY A 119 5.62 14.98 4.87
C GLY A 119 4.43 14.79 5.81
N LEU A 120 3.46 13.94 5.45
CA LEU A 120 2.25 13.71 6.25
C LEU A 120 2.53 12.97 7.56
N LEU A 121 3.58 12.15 7.61
CA LEU A 121 3.86 11.31 8.77
C LEU A 121 4.24 12.14 10.01
N ASP A 122 5.07 13.17 9.82
CA ASP A 122 5.67 13.95 10.91
C ASP A 122 4.94 15.27 11.18
N ALA A 123 4.12 15.74 10.23
CA ALA A 123 3.29 16.94 10.37
C ALA A 123 2.27 16.85 11.52
N ASN A 124 1.76 18.00 11.97
CA ASN A 124 0.71 18.12 13.00
C ASN A 124 1.00 17.32 14.27
N ASN A 125 2.17 17.54 14.88
CA ASN A 125 2.62 16.82 16.07
C ASN A 125 2.60 15.29 15.88
N SER A 126 3.03 14.84 14.69
CA SER A 126 3.17 13.43 14.33
C SER A 126 1.89 12.61 14.62
N TRP A 127 0.72 13.21 14.38
CA TRP A 127 -0.56 12.53 14.62
C TRP A 127 -0.66 11.24 13.80
N LEU A 128 -0.36 11.30 12.50
CA LEU A 128 -0.44 10.14 11.61
C LEU A 128 0.56 9.04 12.01
N ARG A 129 1.79 9.42 12.39
CA ARG A 129 2.80 8.51 12.94
C ARG A 129 2.27 7.71 14.13
N ARG A 130 1.71 8.39 15.12
CA ARG A 130 1.13 7.74 16.32
C ARG A 130 0.00 6.77 15.95
N ARG A 131 -0.85 7.13 14.98
CA ARG A 131 -1.90 6.22 14.49
C ARG A 131 -1.34 4.98 13.80
N PHE A 132 -0.24 5.10 13.05
CA PHE A 132 0.45 3.96 12.45
C PHE A 132 1.27 3.13 13.46
N GLU A 133 1.76 3.73 14.53
CA GLU A 133 2.33 3.03 15.70
C GLU A 133 1.27 2.16 16.38
N GLU A 134 0.10 2.72 16.69
CA GLU A 134 -1.03 1.98 17.28
C GLU A 134 -1.51 0.83 16.39
N LEU A 135 -1.42 1.02 15.06
CA LEU A 135 -1.77 -0.01 14.09
C LEU A 135 -0.68 -1.09 13.95
N GLY A 136 0.52 -0.87 14.51
CA GLY A 136 1.65 -1.80 14.46
C GLY A 136 2.31 -1.90 13.08
N VAL A 137 2.32 -0.81 12.32
CA VAL A 137 2.85 -0.78 10.94
C VAL A 137 3.97 0.25 10.73
N ILE A 138 4.29 1.05 11.75
CA ILE A 138 5.28 2.13 11.65
C ILE A 138 6.69 1.64 11.29
N GLN A 139 7.03 0.39 11.63
CA GLN A 139 8.34 -0.23 11.39
C GLN A 139 8.75 -0.26 9.91
N PHE A 140 7.80 -0.03 9.00
CA PHE A 140 8.05 0.03 7.57
C PHE A 140 8.47 1.41 7.08
N GLU A 141 8.56 2.43 7.93
CA GLU A 141 8.81 3.82 7.49
C GLU A 141 10.13 4.05 6.74
N ASP A 142 11.13 3.20 6.99
CA ASP A 142 12.47 3.27 6.37
C ASP A 142 12.68 2.20 5.29
N TRP A 143 11.63 1.45 4.94
CA TRP A 143 11.72 0.48 3.87
C TRP A 143 11.74 1.19 2.52
N ALA A 144 12.32 0.54 1.51
CA ALA A 144 12.40 1.08 0.16
C ALA A 144 11.02 1.55 -0.29
N ASP A 145 10.93 2.82 -0.68
CA ASP A 145 9.71 3.37 -1.25
C ASP A 145 9.49 2.81 -2.67
N THR A 146 8.36 3.16 -3.27
CA THR A 146 8.00 2.70 -4.61
C THR A 146 9.01 3.10 -5.69
N GLU A 147 9.65 4.27 -5.54
CA GLU A 147 10.54 4.83 -6.56
C GLU A 147 11.88 4.10 -6.57
N ALA A 148 12.43 3.80 -5.38
CA ALA A 148 13.66 3.03 -5.23
C ALA A 148 13.55 1.59 -5.79
N GLU A 149 12.38 0.95 -5.63
CA GLU A 149 12.15 -0.36 -6.24
C GLU A 149 11.99 -0.29 -7.76
N TYR A 150 11.34 0.76 -8.27
CA TYR A 150 11.19 0.94 -9.72
C TYR A 150 12.55 1.11 -10.41
N GLU A 151 13.47 1.90 -9.84
CA GLU A 151 14.83 2.00 -10.37
C GLU A 151 15.50 0.61 -10.44
N ALA A 152 15.41 -0.18 -9.38
CA ALA A 152 15.95 -1.55 -9.37
C ALA A 152 15.28 -2.47 -10.42
N PHE A 153 13.96 -2.37 -10.61
CA PHE A 153 13.22 -3.15 -11.61
C PHE A 153 13.53 -2.73 -13.05
N SER A 154 13.70 -1.43 -13.31
CA SER A 154 14.06 -0.91 -14.63
C SER A 154 15.47 -1.32 -15.06
N LEU A 155 16.40 -1.43 -14.10
CA LEU A 155 17.78 -1.88 -14.32
C LEU A 155 17.89 -3.39 -14.56
N ALA A 156 16.95 -4.19 -14.05
CA ALA A 156 16.95 -5.65 -14.21
C ALA A 156 16.40 -6.14 -15.57
N GLY A 157 15.82 -5.25 -16.38
CA GLY A 157 15.19 -5.59 -17.68
C GLY A 157 16.08 -5.43 -18.91
N THR A 158 17.34 -5.03 -18.76
CA THR A 158 18.29 -4.73 -19.85
C THR A 158 19.35 -5.82 -20.10
N THR A 159 19.19 -7.01 -19.55
CA THR A 159 20.06 -8.18 -19.82
C THR A 159 19.27 -9.39 -20.26
#